data_AF-A0AAW8MJ09-F1
#
_entry.id   AF-A0AAW8MJ09-F1
#
_cell.length_a   1.000
_cell.length_b   1.000
_cell.length_c   1.000
_cell.angle_alpha   90.00
_cell.angle_beta   90.00
_cell.angle_gamma   90.00
#
_symmetry.space_group_name_H-M   'P 1'
#
loop_
_entity.id
_entity.type
_entity.pdbx_description
1 polymer ?
#
loop_
_entity_poly.entity_id
_entity_poly.type
_entity_poly.pdbx_seq_one_letter_code
_entity_poly.pdbx_strand_id
1 'polypeptide(L)'
;MNSDLDLQEKQEEFEQQQRELMALEAATLVVEEGASRAAAVQIVKDIRMEQAGATENELIRDEDGFAEYLLEEAQQPVLPKDPKKLAQVKAIAKELIDKFD
;
A
#
# COMPACT_ATOMS: atom_id res chain seq x y z
N MET A 1 1.13 -30.79 16.38
CA MET A 1 1.16 -29.40 16.88
C MET A 1 2.18 -28.57 16.08
N ASN A 2 2.22 -28.70 14.74
CA ASN A 2 3.09 -27.90 13.84
C ASN A 2 2.29 -26.93 12.96
N SER A 3 0.97 -27.13 12.83
CA SER A 3 0.11 -26.27 12.02
C SER A 3 0.07 -24.83 12.53
N ASP A 4 0.13 -24.65 13.84
CA ASP A 4 -0.11 -23.35 14.48
C ASP A 4 1.11 -22.43 14.39
N LEU A 5 2.33 -22.99 14.41
CA LEU A 5 3.58 -22.24 14.16
C LEU A 5 3.68 -21.82 12.69
N ASP A 6 3.40 -22.73 11.75
CA ASP A 6 3.40 -22.42 10.31
C ASP A 6 2.34 -21.37 9.94
N LEU A 7 1.22 -21.32 10.65
CA LEU A 7 0.17 -20.31 10.47
C LEU A 7 0.58 -18.94 11.00
N GLN A 8 1.24 -18.89 12.17
CA GLN A 8 1.73 -17.64 12.75
C GLN A 8 2.82 -17.00 11.89
N GLU A 9 3.80 -17.78 11.45
CA GLU A 9 4.88 -17.29 10.58
C GLU A 9 4.33 -16.73 9.27
N LYS A 10 3.36 -17.40 8.65
CA LYS A 10 2.70 -16.92 7.42
C LYS A 10 1.92 -15.63 7.63
N GLN A 11 1.30 -15.47 8.80
CA GLN A 11 0.54 -14.27 9.12
C GLN A 11 1.48 -13.08 9.33
N GLU A 12 2.58 -13.27 10.06
CA GLU A 12 3.61 -12.25 10.25
C GLU A 12 4.25 -11.83 8.91
N GLU A 13 4.56 -12.80 8.03
CA GLU A 13 5.06 -12.52 6.68
C GLU A 13 4.07 -11.71 5.85
N PHE A 14 2.78 -12.01 5.93
CA PHE A 14 1.74 -11.29 5.22
C PHE A 14 1.60 -9.85 5.71
N GLU A 15 1.57 -9.65 7.03
CA GLU A 15 1.51 -8.32 7.64
C GLU A 15 2.76 -7.49 7.34
N GLN A 16 3.93 -8.11 7.31
CA GLN A 16 5.18 -7.47 6.88
C GLN A 16 5.09 -7.03 5.42
N GLN A 17 4.65 -7.90 4.51
CA GLN A 17 4.49 -7.55 3.10
C GLN A 17 3.47 -6.42 2.89
N GLN A 18 2.38 -6.40 3.63
CA GLN A 18 1.43 -5.29 3.58
C GLN A 18 2.05 -3.96 4.01
N ARG A 19 2.78 -3.94 5.13
CA ARG A 19 3.49 -2.75 5.61
C ARG A 19 4.50 -2.24 4.57
N GLU A 20 5.24 -3.14 3.93
CA GLU A 20 6.17 -2.79 2.85
C GLU A 20 5.48 -2.16 1.65
N LEU A 21 4.33 -2.70 1.23
CA LEU A 21 3.53 -2.15 0.13
C LEU A 21 2.99 -0.75 0.48
N MET A 22 2.41 -0.58 1.67
CA MET A 22 1.90 0.71 2.12
C MET A 22 3.01 1.77 2.23
N ALA A 23 4.19 1.35 2.68
CA ALA A 23 5.36 2.22 2.74
C ALA A 23 5.85 2.65 1.35
N LEU A 24 5.82 1.75 0.36
CA LEU A 24 6.11 2.06 -1.04
C LEU A 24 5.10 3.04 -1.65
N GLU A 25 3.82 2.85 -1.36
CA GLU A 25 2.75 3.75 -1.80
C GLU A 25 2.94 5.15 -1.21
N ALA A 26 3.20 5.25 0.09
CA ALA A 26 3.43 6.55 0.74
C ALA A 26 4.70 7.22 0.23
N ALA A 27 5.77 6.46 0.02
CA ALA A 27 7.00 6.98 -0.57
C ALA A 27 6.79 7.50 -1.99
N THR A 28 5.89 6.87 -2.77
CA THR A 28 5.49 7.35 -4.09
C THR A 28 4.84 8.72 -4.00
N LEU A 29 3.89 8.93 -3.09
CA LEU A 29 3.25 10.24 -2.88
C LEU A 29 4.26 11.33 -2.48
N VAL A 30 5.27 10.99 -1.69
CA VAL A 30 6.34 11.93 -1.33
C VAL A 30 7.17 12.35 -2.55
N VAL A 31 7.48 11.40 -3.45
CA VAL A 31 8.37 11.64 -4.59
C VAL A 31 7.64 12.26 -5.79
N GLU A 32 6.44 11.77 -6.13
CA GLU A 32 5.68 12.23 -7.30
C GLU A 32 4.87 13.48 -7.01
N GLU A 33 4.23 13.56 -5.84
CA GLU A 33 3.28 14.63 -5.50
C GLU A 33 3.87 15.66 -4.53
N GLY A 34 5.08 15.41 -4.00
CA GLY A 34 5.73 16.29 -3.05
C GLY A 34 5.04 16.33 -1.68
N ALA A 35 4.22 15.32 -1.36
CA ALA A 35 3.54 15.23 -0.08
C ALA A 35 4.55 15.15 1.06
N SER A 36 4.20 15.70 2.23
CA SER A 36 4.99 15.46 3.43
C SER A 36 4.89 13.98 3.82
N ARG A 37 5.94 13.41 4.43
CA ARG A 37 5.96 12.00 4.85
C ARG A 37 4.77 11.62 5.74
N ALA A 38 4.39 12.50 6.68
CA ALA A 38 3.26 12.26 7.57
C ALA A 38 1.92 12.27 6.80
N ALA A 39 1.75 13.23 5.89
CA ALA A 39 0.55 13.29 5.04
C ALA A 39 0.46 12.07 4.12
N ALA A 40 1.57 11.67 3.49
CA ALA A 40 1.60 10.49 2.61
C ALA A 40 1.23 9.20 3.36
N VAL A 41 1.73 9.01 4.58
CA VAL A 41 1.34 7.87 5.43
C VAL A 41 -0.17 7.90 5.72
N GLN A 42 -0.71 9.07 6.08
CA GLN A 42 -2.14 9.19 6.38
C GLN A 42 -3.00 8.92 5.14
N ILE A 43 -2.64 9.49 3.98
CA ILE A 43 -3.35 9.27 2.71
C ILE A 43 -3.41 7.78 2.38
N VAL A 44 -2.31 7.04 2.53
CA VAL A 44 -2.32 5.59 2.28
C VAL A 44 -3.21 4.84 3.27
N LYS A 45 -3.24 5.24 4.56
CA LYS A 45 -4.16 4.66 5.55
C LYS A 45 -5.62 4.94 5.17
N ASP A 46 -5.91 6.15 4.71
CA ASP A 46 -7.24 6.56 4.27
C ASP A 46 -7.66 5.75 3.03
N ILE A 47 -6.79 5.60 2.02
CA ILE A 47 -7.03 4.73 0.85
C ILE A 47 -7.41 3.32 1.29
N ARG A 48 -6.67 2.70 2.24
CA ARG A 48 -6.99 1.36 2.73
C ARG A 48 -8.34 1.30 3.46
N MET A 49 -8.69 2.35 4.20
CA MET A 49 -10.00 2.44 4.83
C MET A 49 -11.12 2.52 3.79
N GLU A 50 -10.95 3.34 2.76
CA GLU A 50 -11.93 3.45 1.67
C GLU A 50 -12.06 2.14 0.90
N GLN A 51 -10.95 1.46 0.61
CA GLN A 51 -10.97 0.14 -0.03
C GLN A 51 -11.67 -0.92 0.82
N ALA A 52 -11.48 -0.90 2.14
CA ALA A 52 -12.15 -1.82 3.06
C ALA A 52 -13.65 -1.51 3.24
N GLY A 53 -14.04 -0.25 3.03
CA GLY A 53 -15.43 0.22 3.07
C GLY A 53 -16.17 0.12 1.74
N ALA A 54 -15.45 -0.07 0.63
CA ALA A 54 -16.01 -0.07 -0.72
C ALA A 54 -17.05 -1.18 -0.90
N THR A 55 -18.19 -0.82 -1.47
CA THR A 55 -19.25 -1.75 -1.86
C THR A 55 -18.97 -2.37 -3.23
N GLU A 56 -19.65 -3.47 -3.57
CA GLU A 56 -19.54 -4.12 -4.89
C GLU A 56 -19.98 -3.19 -6.06
N ASN A 57 -20.62 -2.05 -5.79
CA ASN A 57 -20.94 -1.05 -6.81
C ASN A 57 -19.80 -0.04 -7.05
N GLU A 58 -18.81 0.01 -6.15
CA GLU A 58 -17.70 0.96 -6.13
C GLU A 58 -16.37 0.33 -6.59
N LEU A 59 -16.42 -0.97 -6.92
CA LEU A 59 -15.30 -1.71 -7.48
C LEU A 59 -15.74 -2.50 -8.70
N ILE A 60 -14.84 -2.61 -9.67
CA ILE A 60 -14.94 -3.54 -10.79
C ILE A 60 -13.86 -4.61 -10.57
N ARG A 61 -14.14 -5.85 -10.97
CA ARG A 61 -13.11 -6.89 -10.98
C ARG A 61 -12.67 -7.14 -12.41
N ASP A 62 -11.36 -7.16 -12.62
CA ASP A 62 -10.80 -7.51 -13.93
C ASP A 62 -10.98 -9.01 -14.24
N GLU A 63 -10.50 -9.44 -15.41
CA GLU A 63 -10.62 -10.84 -15.88
C GLU A 63 -9.92 -11.85 -14.96
N ASP A 64 -8.94 -11.39 -14.17
CA ASP A 64 -8.18 -12.19 -13.20
C ASP A 64 -8.75 -12.08 -11.77
N GLY A 65 -9.77 -11.24 -11.56
CA GLY A 65 -10.48 -11.04 -10.31
C GLY A 65 -9.89 -9.96 -9.38
N PHE A 66 -8.94 -9.15 -9.86
CA PHE A 66 -8.38 -8.02 -9.10
C PHE A 66 -9.38 -6.85 -9.05
N ALA A 67 -9.49 -6.24 -7.87
CA ALA A 67 -10.38 -5.11 -7.66
C ALA A 67 -9.76 -3.82 -8.22
N GLU A 68 -10.47 -3.19 -9.14
CA GLU A 68 -10.27 -1.82 -9.60
C GLU A 68 -11.32 -0.93 -8.92
N TYR A 69 -10.86 0.04 -8.13
CA TYR A 69 -11.74 0.95 -7.40
C TYR A 69 -12.14 2.13 -8.29
N LEU A 70 -13.44 2.44 -8.31
CA LEU A 70 -14.00 3.51 -9.12
C LEU A 70 -13.83 4.89 -8.47
N LEU A 71 -13.76 4.92 -7.13
CA LEU A 71 -13.53 6.15 -6.36
C LEU A 71 -12.06 6.54 -6.43
N GLU A 72 -11.78 7.82 -6.74
CA GLU A 72 -10.42 8.35 -6.83
C GLU A 72 -9.69 8.22 -5.49
N GLU A 73 -10.42 8.38 -4.39
CA GLU A 73 -9.91 8.30 -3.01
C GLU A 73 -9.51 6.88 -2.60
N ALA A 74 -9.97 5.87 -3.33
CA ALA A 74 -9.60 4.46 -3.13
C ALA A 74 -8.51 4.01 -4.11
N GLN A 75 -8.06 4.87 -5.03
CA GLN A 75 -7.00 4.53 -5.97
C GLN A 75 -5.63 4.55 -5.30
N GLN A 76 -4.82 3.55 -5.63
CA GLN A 76 -3.45 3.46 -5.15
C GLN A 76 -2.53 4.35 -6.00
N PRO A 77 -1.50 4.97 -5.38
CA PRO A 77 -0.52 5.73 -6.14
C PRO A 77 0.28 4.80 -7.05
N VAL A 78 0.44 5.21 -8.31
CA VAL A 78 1.18 4.44 -9.32
C VAL A 78 2.68 4.63 -9.13
N LEU A 79 3.40 3.53 -8.93
CA LEU A 79 4.86 3.56 -8.81
C LEU A 79 5.52 4.22 -10.03
N PRO A 80 6.54 5.08 -9.82
CA PRO A 80 7.22 5.73 -10.93
C PRO A 80 8.01 4.71 -11.74
N LYS A 81 7.91 4.81 -13.07
CA LYS A 81 8.66 3.96 -14.01
C LYS A 81 10.12 4.40 -14.17
N ASP A 82 10.44 5.65 -13.81
CA ASP A 82 11.81 6.17 -13.86
C ASP A 82 12.70 5.48 -12.80
N PRO A 83 13.85 4.89 -13.17
CA PRO A 83 14.69 4.17 -12.22
C PRO A 83 15.25 5.01 -11.08
N LYS A 84 15.52 6.31 -11.30
CA LYS A 84 16.05 7.18 -10.25
C LYS A 84 14.98 7.50 -9.23
N LYS A 85 13.79 7.86 -9.70
CA LYS A 85 12.63 8.07 -8.84
C LYS A 85 12.25 6.80 -8.09
N LEU A 86 12.26 5.65 -8.77
CA LEU A 86 12.00 4.36 -8.13
C LEU A 86 13.03 4.05 -7.03
N ALA A 87 14.31 4.37 -7.23
CA ALA A 87 15.34 4.22 -6.20
C ALA A 87 15.08 5.14 -4.99
N GLN A 88 14.64 6.38 -5.23
CA GLN A 88 14.25 7.32 -4.16
C GLN A 88 13.02 6.82 -3.39
N VAL A 89 11.99 6.35 -4.09
CA VAL A 89 10.80 5.74 -3.49
C VAL A 89 11.20 4.57 -2.59
N LYS A 90 12.04 3.65 -3.07
CA LYS A 90 12.52 2.52 -2.27
C LYS A 90 13.32 2.94 -1.04
N ALA A 91 14.13 4.01 -1.14
CA ALA A 91 14.88 4.52 0.01
C ALA A 91 13.96 5.12 1.07
N ILE A 92 13.00 5.95 0.65
CA ILE A 92 12.02 6.57 1.56
C ILE A 92 11.10 5.51 2.17
N ALA A 93 10.65 4.52 1.40
CA ALA A 93 9.78 3.44 1.89
C ALA A 93 10.39 2.70 3.09
N LYS A 94 11.70 2.41 3.06
CA LYS A 94 12.40 1.78 4.20
C LYS A 94 12.36 2.63 5.47
N GLU A 95 12.28 3.94 5.35
CA GLU A 95 12.17 4.85 6.50
C GLU A 95 10.73 5.00 7.00
N LEU A 96 9.74 4.65 6.17
CA LEU A 96 8.31 4.79 6.49
C LEU A 96 7.65 3.51 6.98
N ILE A 97 8.29 2.35 6.82
CA ILE A 97 7.69 1.05 7.14
C ILE A 97 7.17 0.97 8.58
N ASP A 98 7.94 1.47 9.55
CA ASP A 98 7.59 1.50 10.98
C ASP A 98 6.44 2.48 11.31
N LYS A 99 5.89 3.19 10.31
CA LYS A 99 4.71 4.08 10.48
C LYS A 99 3.39 3.37 10.18
N PHE A 100 3.46 2.14 9.70
CA PHE A 100 2.32 1.28 9.36
C PHE A 100 2.12 0.12 10.35
N ASP A 101 2.82 0.15 11.48
CA ASP A 101 2.49 -0.65 12.66
C ASP A 101 1.20 -0.18 13.37
#